data_AF-A0A0L6JWD4-F1
#
_entry.id   AF-A0A0L6JWD4-F1
#
_cell.length_a   1.000
_cell.length_b   1.000
_cell.length_c   1.000
_cell.angle_alpha   90.00
_cell.angle_beta   90.00
_cell.angle_gamma   90.00
#
_symmetry.space_group_name_H-M   'P 1'
#
loop_
_entity.id
_entity.type
_entity.pdbx_description
1 polymer ?
#
loop_
_entity_poly.entity_id
_entity_poly.type
_entity_poly.pdbx_seq_one_letter_code
_entity_poly.pdbx_strand_id
1 'polypeptide(L)'
;MNMFQLVADIQTADMLNLPTPDIEGGKAAIIATEATPFQKMLMDTFVERADKIRSGEVDASTDNMLKLTNEAKLMSIDPRLIIEDAPNDPNSKLNIAIDKVFDIWQKTKEKRSTQIIFCDSGTPKPGQFNVYDEIKQCLTEKGISEDK
;
A
#
# COMPACT_ATOMS: atom_id res chain seq x y z
N MET A 1 35.86 27.46 5.04
CA MET A 1 34.49 27.39 4.51
C MET A 1 34.39 26.14 3.65
N ASN A 2 33.47 25.24 3.97
CA ASN A 2 33.41 23.91 3.36
C ASN A 2 32.68 24.00 2.01
N MET A 3 33.32 23.56 0.92
CA MET A 3 32.85 23.75 -0.47
C MET A 3 31.42 23.22 -0.72
N PHE A 4 30.98 22.24 0.07
CA PHE A 4 29.62 21.68 0.00
C PHE A 4 28.52 22.69 0.35
N GLN A 5 28.81 23.66 1.23
CA GLN A 5 27.86 24.70 1.64
C GLN A 5 27.65 25.78 0.56
N LEU A 6 28.49 25.81 -0.48
CA LEU A 6 28.35 26.73 -1.62
C LEU A 6 27.52 26.13 -2.77
N VAL A 7 27.29 24.80 -2.77
CA VAL A 7 26.63 24.08 -3.88
C VAL A 7 25.24 23.56 -3.48
N ALA A 8 25.00 23.32 -2.18
CA ALA A 8 23.74 22.84 -1.67
C ALA A 8 22.94 23.98 -1.01
N ASP A 9 22.41 24.90 -1.82
CA ASP A 9 21.37 25.81 -1.36
C ASP A 9 20.04 25.03 -1.33
N ILE A 10 19.72 24.43 -0.17
CA ILE A 10 18.49 23.66 0.02
C ILE A 10 17.34 24.65 0.11
N GLN A 11 16.67 24.87 -1.02
CA GLN A 11 15.47 25.70 -1.10
C GLN A 11 14.25 24.87 -0.68
N THR A 12 13.55 25.29 0.38
CA THR A 12 12.30 24.65 0.81
C THR A 12 11.13 25.10 -0.07
N ALA A 13 10.03 24.36 -0.06
CA ALA A 13 8.82 24.75 -0.79
C ALA A 13 8.36 26.19 -0.45
N ASP A 14 8.47 26.57 0.83
CA ASP A 14 8.13 27.91 1.32
C ASP A 14 9.05 29.00 0.74
N MET A 15 10.31 28.68 0.47
CA MET A 15 11.28 29.62 -0.14
C MET A 15 11.03 29.82 -1.63
N LEU A 16 10.55 28.78 -2.31
CA LEU A 16 10.38 28.76 -3.77
C LEU A 16 9.09 29.46 -4.23
N ASN A 17 8.11 29.63 -3.33
CA ASN A 17 6.80 30.27 -3.60
C ASN A 17 6.18 29.84 -4.95
N LEU A 18 6.29 28.55 -5.26
CA LEU A 18 5.81 28.00 -6.52
C LEU A 18 4.30 27.83 -6.48
N PRO A 19 3.59 28.09 -7.59
CA PRO A 19 2.17 27.76 -7.68
C PRO A 19 2.01 26.24 -7.54
N THR A 20 1.37 25.81 -6.45
CA THR A 20 1.02 24.41 -6.20
C THR A 20 -0.50 24.29 -6.15
N PRO A 21 -1.07 23.17 -6.64
CA PRO A 21 -2.51 22.97 -6.57
C PRO A 21 -2.95 22.77 -5.13
N ASP A 22 -4.09 23.35 -4.78
CA ASP A 22 -4.73 23.10 -3.49
C ASP A 22 -5.17 21.63 -3.37
N ILE A 23 -5.02 21.07 -2.17
CA ILE A 23 -5.55 19.75 -1.85
C ILE A 23 -7.07 19.88 -1.71
N GLU A 24 -7.83 19.01 -2.39
CA GLU A 24 -9.28 18.95 -2.23
C GLU A 24 -9.65 18.71 -0.75
N GLY A 25 -10.41 19.63 -0.16
CA GLY A 25 -10.76 19.60 1.27
C GLY A 25 -9.68 20.11 2.23
N GLY A 26 -8.57 20.66 1.72
CA GLY A 26 -7.50 21.31 2.48
C GLY A 26 -6.57 20.36 3.24
N LYS A 27 -6.81 19.06 3.19
CA LYS A 27 -5.98 18.02 3.84
C LYS A 27 -6.11 16.68 3.13
N ALA A 28 -5.14 15.80 3.33
CA ALA A 28 -5.19 14.45 2.80
C ALA A 28 -6.44 13.70 3.28
N ALA A 29 -7.14 13.05 2.36
CA ALA A 29 -8.28 12.18 2.68
C ALA A 29 -7.78 10.84 3.23
N ILE A 30 -8.15 10.52 4.48
CA ILE A 30 -7.80 9.24 5.11
C ILE A 30 -8.98 8.29 4.94
N ILE A 31 -8.74 7.17 4.24
CA ILE A 31 -9.73 6.11 4.05
C ILE A 31 -9.40 4.99 5.04
N ALA A 32 -10.23 4.87 6.07
CA ALA A 32 -10.14 3.78 7.04
C ALA A 32 -10.83 2.53 6.50
N THR A 33 -10.20 1.38 6.67
CA THR A 33 -10.73 0.07 6.28
C THR A 33 -10.79 -0.83 7.49
N GLU A 34 -11.87 -1.59 7.65
CA GLU A 34 -11.99 -2.56 8.74
C GLU A 34 -11.21 -3.84 8.40
N ALA A 35 -10.74 -4.53 9.44
CA ALA A 35 -10.09 -5.82 9.24
C ALA A 35 -11.12 -6.88 8.80
N THR A 36 -10.82 -7.57 7.70
CA THR A 36 -11.66 -8.65 7.19
C THR A 36 -11.65 -9.86 8.16
N PRO A 37 -12.65 -10.76 8.10
CA PRO A 37 -12.66 -11.96 8.96
C PRO A 37 -11.38 -12.78 8.85
N PHE A 38 -10.82 -12.92 7.64
CA PHE A 38 -9.56 -13.65 7.42
C PHE A 38 -8.35 -12.93 8.04
N GLN A 39 -8.29 -11.59 7.94
CA GLN A 39 -7.24 -10.80 8.59
C GLN A 39 -7.29 -10.91 10.12
N LYS A 40 -8.50 -10.92 10.71
CA LYS A 40 -8.67 -11.12 12.17
C LYS A 40 -8.13 -12.48 12.61
N MET A 41 -8.50 -13.54 11.88
CA MET A 41 -8.00 -14.89 12.15
C MET A 41 -6.47 -14.96 12.06
N LEU A 42 -5.86 -14.35 11.03
CA LEU A 42 -4.40 -14.30 10.92
C LEU A 42 -3.74 -13.48 12.04
N MET A 43 -4.38 -12.40 12.47
CA MET A 43 -3.89 -11.58 13.58
C MET A 43 -3.79 -12.40 14.87
N ASP A 44 -4.76 -13.28 15.16
CA ASP A 44 -4.71 -14.17 16.31
C ASP A 44 -3.47 -15.09 16.24
N THR A 45 -3.13 -15.61 15.06
CA THR A 45 -1.91 -16.42 14.88
C THR A 45 -0.63 -15.60 15.11
N PHE A 46 -0.64 -14.30 14.78
CA PHE A 46 0.49 -13.41 15.04
C PHE A 46 0.66 -13.09 16.53
N VAL A 47 -0.43 -13.02 17.29
CA VAL A 47 -0.36 -12.88 18.75
C VAL A 47 0.33 -14.10 19.36
N GLU A 48 -0.11 -15.31 19.00
CA GLU A 48 0.50 -16.55 19.50
C GLU A 48 1.99 -16.65 19.12
N ARG A 49 2.35 -16.28 17.89
CA ARG A 49 3.75 -16.28 17.45
C ARG A 49 4.58 -15.25 18.19
N ALA A 50 4.05 -14.05 18.43
CA ALA A 50 4.74 -13.01 19.17
C ALA A 50 5.05 -13.46 20.62
N ASP A 51 4.11 -14.16 21.28
CA ASP A 51 4.33 -14.69 22.62
C ASP A 51 5.43 -15.76 22.64
N LYS A 52 5.44 -16.69 21.67
CA LYS A 52 6.50 -17.71 21.54
C LYS A 52 7.88 -17.10 21.25
N ILE A 53 7.94 -16.07 20.41
CA ILE A 53 9.17 -15.33 20.14
C ILE A 53 9.67 -14.66 21.43
N ARG A 54 8.76 -14.07 22.21
CA ARG A 54 9.10 -13.35 23.44
C ARG A 54 9.51 -14.28 24.58
N SER A 55 8.90 -15.47 24.68
CA SER A 55 9.26 -16.48 25.67
C SER A 55 10.55 -17.22 25.31
N GLY A 56 11.06 -17.07 24.08
CA GLY A 56 12.25 -17.76 23.59
C GLY A 56 12.00 -19.23 23.22
N GLU A 57 10.75 -19.61 22.99
CA GLU A 57 10.36 -20.95 22.55
C GLU A 57 10.73 -21.24 21.09
N VAL A 58 11.03 -20.19 20.31
CA VAL A 58 11.41 -20.29 18.90
C VAL A 58 12.76 -19.62 18.67
N ASP A 59 13.59 -20.26 17.85
CA ASP A 59 14.87 -19.70 17.44
C ASP A 59 14.69 -18.47 16.54
N ALA A 60 15.43 -17.40 16.84
CA ALA A 60 15.30 -16.11 16.16
C ALA A 60 15.65 -16.17 14.65
N SER A 61 16.40 -17.19 14.19
CA SER A 61 16.65 -17.40 12.76
C SER A 61 15.46 -18.01 12.02
N THR A 62 14.55 -18.68 12.74
CA THR A 62 13.34 -19.29 12.18
C THR A 62 12.16 -18.31 12.22
N ASP A 63 11.96 -17.67 13.38
CA ASP A 63 10.92 -16.67 13.56
C ASP A 63 11.35 -15.60 14.56
N ASN A 64 11.02 -14.34 14.26
CA ASN A 64 11.38 -13.20 15.10
C ASN A 64 10.42 -12.03 14.86
N MET A 65 10.52 -11.02 15.73
CA MET A 65 9.63 -9.86 15.67
C MET A 65 9.75 -9.06 14.35
N LEU A 66 10.89 -9.07 13.66
CA LEU A 66 11.05 -8.36 12.39
C LEU A 66 10.30 -9.09 11.27
N LYS A 67 10.41 -10.42 11.21
CA LYS A 67 9.65 -11.25 10.27
C LYS A 67 8.15 -11.09 10.50
N LEU A 68 7.72 -11.21 11.76
CA LEU A 68 6.30 -11.10 12.14
C LEU A 68 5.70 -9.73 11.82
N THR A 69 6.41 -8.64 12.13
CA THR A 69 5.93 -7.28 11.83
C THR A 69 5.88 -7.01 10.32
N ASN A 70 6.82 -7.56 9.55
CA ASN A 70 6.78 -7.48 8.09
C ASN A 70 5.57 -8.25 7.52
N GLU A 71 5.29 -9.46 8.00
CA GLU A 71 4.12 -10.24 7.59
C GLU A 71 2.81 -9.53 7.97
N ALA A 72 2.72 -8.94 9.17
CA ALA A 72 1.58 -8.12 9.57
C ALA A 72 1.37 -6.89 8.67
N LYS A 73 2.47 -6.22 8.28
CA LYS A 73 2.41 -5.10 7.32
C LYS A 73 1.86 -5.57 5.97
N LEU A 74 2.34 -6.68 5.43
CA LEU A 74 1.86 -7.23 4.15
C LEU A 74 0.39 -7.64 4.23
N MET A 75 0.00 -8.36 5.29
CA MET A 75 -1.36 -8.80 5.54
C MET A 75 -2.36 -7.64 5.63
N SER A 76 -1.93 -6.49 6.16
CA SER A 76 -2.77 -5.28 6.26
C SER A 76 -3.12 -4.66 4.90
N ILE A 77 -2.33 -4.94 3.86
CA ILE A 77 -2.60 -4.49 2.48
C ILE A 77 -3.54 -5.50 1.82
N ASP A 78 -3.07 -6.74 1.70
CA ASP A 78 -3.82 -7.87 1.16
C ASP A 78 -3.19 -9.18 1.68
N PRO A 79 -3.97 -10.10 2.29
CA PRO A 79 -3.44 -11.38 2.78
C PRO A 79 -2.76 -12.24 1.71
N ARG A 80 -3.07 -12.05 0.42
CA ARG A 80 -2.41 -12.75 -0.70
C ARG A 80 -0.93 -12.45 -0.83
N LEU A 81 -0.44 -11.38 -0.20
CA LEU A 81 0.99 -11.05 -0.11
C LEU A 81 1.78 -11.99 0.82
N ILE A 82 1.10 -12.74 1.68
CA ILE A 82 1.73 -13.72 2.57
C ILE A 82 1.27 -15.15 2.31
N ILE A 83 0.03 -15.34 1.84
CA ILE A 83 -0.59 -16.64 1.59
C ILE A 83 -1.26 -16.57 0.21
N GLU A 84 -0.66 -17.21 -0.80
CA GLU A 84 -1.10 -17.11 -2.20
C GLU A 84 -2.60 -17.44 -2.40
N ASP A 85 -3.09 -18.49 -1.73
CA ASP A 85 -4.49 -18.95 -1.81
C ASP A 85 -5.45 -18.22 -0.84
N ALA A 86 -5.03 -17.10 -0.26
CA ALA A 86 -5.89 -16.34 0.64
C ALA A 86 -7.13 -15.78 -0.09
N PRO A 87 -8.27 -15.67 0.60
CA PRO A 87 -9.48 -15.13 -0.02
C PRO A 87 -9.29 -13.67 -0.46
N ASN A 88 -9.72 -13.37 -1.68
CA ASN A 88 -9.82 -12.00 -2.19
C ASN A 88 -11.12 -11.35 -1.67
N ASP A 89 -11.06 -10.75 -0.47
CA ASP A 89 -12.21 -10.07 0.14
C ASP A 89 -12.43 -8.68 -0.48
N PRO A 90 -13.62 -8.36 -1.01
CA PRO A 90 -13.93 -7.04 -1.56
C PRO A 90 -13.73 -5.87 -0.57
N ASN A 91 -13.77 -6.14 0.73
CA ASN A 91 -13.54 -5.14 1.78
C ASN A 91 -12.07 -5.03 2.20
N SER A 92 -11.16 -5.74 1.52
CA SER A 92 -9.73 -5.56 1.74
C SER A 92 -9.29 -4.14 1.39
N LYS A 93 -8.19 -3.69 1.99
CA LYS A 93 -7.63 -2.36 1.74
C LYS A 93 -7.28 -2.16 0.26
N LEU A 94 -6.78 -3.21 -0.39
CA LEU A 94 -6.46 -3.20 -1.80
C LEU A 94 -7.70 -3.01 -2.68
N ASN A 95 -8.77 -3.79 -2.46
CA ASN A 95 -9.99 -3.68 -3.25
C ASN A 95 -10.71 -2.35 -3.06
N ILE A 96 -10.77 -1.84 -1.83
CA ILE A 96 -11.33 -0.52 -1.55
C ILE A 96 -10.51 0.57 -2.28
N ALA A 97 -9.18 0.46 -2.32
CA ALA A 97 -8.34 1.39 -3.07
C ALA A 97 -8.61 1.32 -4.57
N ILE A 98 -8.74 0.11 -5.14
CA ILE A 98 -9.08 -0.10 -6.56
C ILE A 98 -10.42 0.55 -6.89
N ASP A 99 -11.45 0.32 -6.08
CA ASP A 99 -12.77 0.93 -6.27
C ASP A 99 -12.71 2.45 -6.23
N LYS A 100 -11.91 3.03 -5.32
CA LYS A 100 -11.72 4.49 -5.25
C LYS A 100 -10.99 5.06 -6.47
N VAL A 101 -9.97 4.36 -6.96
CA VAL A 101 -9.27 4.76 -8.19
C VAL A 101 -10.22 4.74 -9.38
N PHE A 102 -11.07 3.72 -9.48
CA PHE A 102 -12.09 3.62 -10.51
C PHE A 102 -13.15 4.75 -10.40
N ASP A 103 -13.65 5.02 -9.19
CA ASP A 103 -14.59 6.11 -8.92
C ASP A 103 -14.03 7.47 -9.37
N ILE A 104 -12.77 7.77 -9.04
CA ILE A 104 -12.09 9.00 -9.42
C ILE A 104 -11.92 9.05 -10.94
N TRP A 105 -11.53 7.93 -11.57
CA TRP A 105 -11.38 7.86 -13.03
C TRP A 105 -12.71 8.18 -13.74
N GLN A 106 -13.83 7.60 -13.29
CA GLN A 106 -15.15 7.87 -13.86
C GLN A 106 -15.54 9.35 -13.72
N LYS A 107 -15.35 9.93 -12.52
CA LYS A 107 -15.65 11.35 -12.25
C LYS A 107 -14.78 12.32 -13.04
N THR A 108 -13.56 11.92 -13.40
CA THR A 108 -12.58 12.78 -14.08
C THR A 108 -12.35 12.39 -15.54
N LYS A 109 -13.18 11.48 -16.09
CA LYS A 109 -13.03 10.92 -17.43
C LYS A 109 -12.97 11.99 -18.54
N GLU A 110 -13.85 12.99 -18.47
CA GLU A 110 -13.88 14.11 -19.43
C GLU A 110 -12.62 14.98 -19.37
N LYS A 111 -12.06 15.15 -18.16
CA LYS A 111 -10.83 15.92 -17.92
C LYS A 111 -9.56 15.16 -18.34
N ARG A 112 -9.68 13.85 -18.62
CA ARG A 112 -8.57 12.96 -18.96
C ARG A 112 -7.44 13.02 -17.92
N SER A 113 -7.81 13.10 -16.65
CA SER A 113 -6.88 13.25 -15.53
C SER A 113 -5.96 12.03 -15.39
N THR A 114 -4.82 12.26 -14.73
CA THR A 114 -3.84 11.23 -14.39
C THR A 114 -3.88 10.96 -12.90
N GLN A 115 -3.83 9.67 -12.52
CA GLN A 115 -3.70 9.25 -11.13
C GLN A 115 -2.33 8.57 -10.95
N ILE A 116 -1.67 8.84 -9.83
CA ILE A 116 -0.40 8.22 -9.46
C ILE A 116 -0.63 7.42 -8.18
N ILE A 117 -0.24 6.15 -8.18
CA ILE A 117 -0.44 5.22 -7.06
C ILE A 117 0.93 4.79 -6.55
N PHE A 118 1.11 4.89 -5.22
CA PHE A 118 2.34 4.46 -4.55
C PHE A 118 2.03 3.32 -3.58
N CYS A 119 2.83 2.26 -3.65
CA CYS A 119 2.83 1.17 -2.69
C CYS A 119 4.25 0.64 -2.47
N ASP A 120 4.75 0.76 -1.24
CA ASP A 120 6.11 0.33 -0.87
C ASP A 120 6.24 -1.19 -0.73
N SER A 121 5.14 -1.94 -0.79
CA SER A 121 5.10 -3.37 -0.52
C SER A 121 4.21 -4.10 -1.54
N GLY A 122 4.54 -5.36 -1.85
CA GLY A 122 3.91 -6.06 -2.97
C GLY A 122 4.31 -5.52 -4.35
N THR A 123 5.58 -5.09 -4.48
CA THR A 123 6.17 -4.64 -5.74
C THR A 123 6.37 -5.81 -6.72
N PRO A 124 6.47 -5.55 -8.04
CA PRO A 124 6.56 -6.61 -9.05
C PRO A 124 7.74 -7.55 -8.83
N LYS A 125 7.46 -8.84 -8.65
CA LYS A 125 8.43 -9.93 -8.60
C LYS A 125 7.91 -11.15 -9.38
N PRO A 126 8.74 -11.86 -10.16
CA PRO A 126 8.29 -13.03 -10.91
C PRO A 126 7.71 -14.12 -9.99
N GLY A 127 6.54 -14.64 -10.35
CA GLY A 127 5.90 -15.78 -9.66
C GLY A 127 5.34 -15.46 -8.27
N GLN A 128 5.08 -14.19 -7.96
CA GLN A 128 4.46 -13.78 -6.70
C GLN A 128 3.30 -12.82 -6.97
N PHE A 129 2.34 -12.80 -6.06
CA PHE A 129 1.27 -11.81 -6.07
C PHE A 129 1.84 -10.38 -6.02
N ASN A 130 1.30 -9.51 -6.87
CA ASN A 130 1.76 -8.13 -7.06
C ASN A 130 0.57 -7.17 -6.98
N VAL A 131 0.68 -6.17 -6.10
CA VAL A 131 -0.35 -5.15 -5.88
C VAL A 131 -0.63 -4.34 -7.14
N TYR A 132 0.40 -3.98 -7.90
CA TYR A 132 0.26 -3.16 -9.10
C TYR A 132 -0.41 -3.93 -10.25
N ASP A 133 -0.07 -5.22 -10.40
CA ASP A 133 -0.69 -6.06 -11.42
C ASP A 133 -2.15 -6.33 -11.09
N GLU A 134 -2.48 -6.58 -9.82
CA GLU A 134 -3.86 -6.73 -9.35
C GLU A 134 -4.68 -5.45 -9.62
N ILE A 135 -4.14 -4.27 -9.25
CA ILE A 135 -4.81 -2.99 -9.53
C ILE A 135 -5.07 -2.85 -11.02
N LYS A 136 -4.06 -3.11 -11.85
CA LYS A 136 -4.17 -3.00 -13.31
C LYS A 136 -5.23 -3.96 -13.84
N GLN A 137 -5.17 -5.23 -13.46
CA GLN A 137 -6.13 -6.25 -13.90
C GLN A 137 -7.56 -5.88 -13.52
N CYS A 138 -7.82 -5.54 -12.25
CA CYS A 138 -9.16 -5.19 -11.79
C CYS A 138 -9.70 -3.91 -12.47
N LEU A 139 -8.84 -2.92 -12.73
CA LEU A 139 -9.25 -1.72 -13.47
C LEU A 139 -9.55 -2.03 -14.95
N THR A 140 -8.79 -2.93 -15.57
CA THR A 140 -9.06 -3.43 -16.93
C THR A 140 -10.39 -4.18 -16.99
N GLU A 141 -10.66 -5.05 -16.03
CA GLU A 141 -11.94 -5.77 -15.90
C GLU A 141 -13.13 -4.82 -15.71
N LYS A 142 -12.92 -3.69 -15.02
CA LYS A 142 -13.91 -2.60 -14.88
C LYS A 142 -14.04 -1.72 -16.15
N GLY A 143 -13.27 -2.01 -17.21
CA GLY A 143 -13.38 -1.37 -18.52
C GLY A 143 -12.42 -0.20 -18.77
N ILE A 144 -11.38 -0.03 -17.95
CA ILE A 144 -10.30 0.91 -18.26
C ILE A 144 -9.33 0.24 -19.24
N SER A 145 -9.21 0.80 -20.44
CA SER A 145 -8.27 0.30 -21.45
C SER A 145 -6.83 0.31 -20.94
N GLU A 146 -6.10 -0.78 -21.17
CA GLU A 146 -4.66 -0.88 -20.94
C GLU A 146 -3.86 0.00 -21.93
N ASP A 147 -4.43 0.23 -23.11
CA ASP A 147 -3.79 0.94 -24.22
C ASP A 147 -3.99 2.46 -24.20
N LYS A 148 -2.89 3.16 -24.49
CA LYS A 148 -2.85 4.42 -25.24
C LYS A 148 -1.74 4.37 -26.27
#